data_AF-A0A2A4LKU1-F1
#
_entry.id   AF-A0A2A4LKU1-F1
#
_cell.length_a   1.000
_cell.length_b   1.000
_cell.length_c   1.000
_cell.angle_alpha   90.00
_cell.angle_beta   90.00
_cell.angle_gamma   90.00
#
_symmetry.space_group_name_H-M   'P 1'
#
loop_
_entity.id
_entity.type
_entity.pdbx_description
1 polymer ?
#
loop_
_entity_poly.entity_id
_entity_poly.type
_entity_poly.pdbx_seq_one_letter_code
_entity_poly.pdbx_strand_id
1 'polypeptide(L)'
;MCPICWISGFIAVLFGGSFIATVNHPISWALGFALIIYSIFKFYEAKKRGKKMTEETKKRNKRTIFRFVQGSVIGSIVTIIIFYSLTYKEHEKMHQLLEKNGIEEHNHNIM
;
A
#
# COMPACT_ATOMS: atom_id res chain seq x y z
N MET A 1 -7.22 -21.50 4.08
CA MET A 1 -6.56 -20.72 3.01
C MET A 1 -5.05 -20.85 3.18
N CYS A 2 -4.28 -20.92 2.10
CA CYS A 2 -2.83 -20.86 2.21
C CYS A 2 -2.43 -19.41 2.59
N PRO A 3 -1.86 -19.18 3.79
CA PRO A 3 -1.62 -17.83 4.29
C PRO A 3 -0.58 -17.11 3.44
N ILE A 4 0.47 -17.82 3.00
CA ILE A 4 1.53 -17.28 2.16
C ILE A 4 0.99 -16.83 0.80
N CYS A 5 0.20 -17.67 0.11
CA CYS A 5 -0.40 -17.30 -1.18
C CYS A 5 -1.35 -16.09 -1.07
N TRP A 6 -2.09 -15.98 0.04
CA TRP A 6 -3.00 -14.85 0.26
C TRP A 6 -2.21 -13.57 0.53
N ILE A 7 -1.20 -13.63 1.41
CA ILE A 7 -0.34 -12.48 1.74
C ILE A 7 0.43 -12.01 0.49
N SER A 8 1.00 -12.93 -0.30
CA SER A 8 1.70 -12.58 -1.54
C SER A 8 0.76 -11.92 -2.55
N GLY A 9 -0.47 -12.41 -2.67
CA GLY A 9 -1.49 -11.80 -3.53
C GLY A 9 -1.85 -10.39 -3.06
N PHE A 10 -2.06 -10.22 -1.76
CA PHE A 10 -2.38 -8.92 -1.17
C PHE A 10 -1.27 -7.88 -1.39
N ILE A 11 -0.01 -8.26 -1.17
CA ILE A 11 1.15 -7.41 -1.42
C ILE A 11 1.22 -7.01 -2.91
N ALA A 12 1.00 -7.96 -3.82
CA ALA A 12 1.00 -7.68 -5.26
C ALA A 12 -0.12 -6.71 -5.67
N VAL A 13 -1.31 -6.77 -5.05
CA VAL A 13 -2.37 -5.78 -5.27
C VAL A 13 -1.92 -4.40 -4.80
N LEU A 14 -1.35 -4.29 -3.60
CA LEU A 14 -0.93 -3.00 -3.06
C LEU A 14 0.11 -2.33 -3.96
N PHE A 15 1.17 -3.06 -4.34
CA PHE A 15 2.17 -2.53 -5.25
C PHE A 15 1.61 -2.28 -6.65
N GLY A 16 0.87 -3.24 -7.22
CA GLY A 16 0.30 -3.11 -8.57
C GLY A 16 -0.64 -1.92 -8.69
N GLY A 17 -1.54 -1.73 -7.73
CA GLY A 17 -2.43 -0.57 -7.68
C GLY A 17 -1.68 0.75 -7.49
N SER A 18 -0.64 0.76 -6.65
CA SER A 18 0.20 1.95 -6.45
C SER A 18 0.93 2.38 -7.72
N PHE A 19 1.47 1.43 -8.49
CA PHE A 19 2.14 1.70 -9.77
C PHE A 19 1.17 2.28 -10.82
N ILE A 20 -0.06 1.77 -10.87
CA ILE A 20 -1.09 2.27 -11.79
C ILE A 20 -1.52 3.70 -11.39
N ALA A 21 -1.68 3.96 -10.09
CA ALA A 21 -2.19 5.24 -9.60
C ALA A 21 -1.16 6.38 -9.60
N THR A 22 0.13 6.08 -9.35
CA THR A 22 1.13 7.12 -9.08
C THR A 22 1.90 7.56 -10.33
N VAL A 23 2.10 6.66 -11.31
CA VAL A 23 3.02 6.91 -12.43
C VAL A 23 2.30 6.78 -13.77
N ASN A 24 2.13 7.90 -14.45
CA ASN A 24 1.56 7.97 -15.80
C ASN A 24 2.60 7.66 -16.88
N HIS A 25 3.28 6.52 -16.75
CA HIS A 25 4.26 6.04 -17.73
C HIS A 25 3.85 4.62 -18.19
N PRO A 26 3.90 4.31 -19.50
CA PRO A 26 3.41 3.03 -20.04
C PRO A 26 4.09 1.81 -19.40
N ILE A 27 5.36 1.93 -19.02
CA ILE A 27 6.11 0.87 -18.33
C ILE A 27 5.53 0.59 -16.92
N SER A 28 5.13 1.64 -16.19
CA SER A 28 4.54 1.47 -14.85
C SER A 28 3.18 0.78 -14.92
N TRP A 29 2.36 1.13 -15.92
CA TRP A 29 1.09 0.46 -16.16
C TRP A 29 1.29 -1.01 -16.51
N ALA A 30 2.24 -1.34 -17.39
CA ALA A 30 2.54 -2.73 -17.74
C ALA A 30 2.94 -3.57 -16.50
N LEU A 31 3.83 -3.03 -15.66
CA LEU A 31 4.23 -3.67 -14.40
C LEU A 31 3.07 -3.77 -13.41
N GLY A 32 2.28 -2.71 -13.29
CA GLY A 32 1.08 -2.66 -12.45
C GLY A 32 0.09 -3.75 -12.84
N PHE A 33 -0.30 -3.82 -14.11
CA PHE A 33 -1.19 -4.86 -14.62
C PHE A 33 -0.62 -6.27 -14.44
N ALA A 34 0.68 -6.47 -14.67
CA ALA A 34 1.33 -7.77 -14.44
C ALA A 34 1.21 -8.20 -12.96
N LEU A 35 1.43 -7.27 -12.02
CA LEU A 35 1.27 -7.53 -10.59
C LEU A 35 -0.20 -7.80 -10.20
N ILE A 36 -1.16 -7.10 -10.80
CA ILE A 36 -2.59 -7.36 -10.59
C ILE A 36 -2.96 -8.75 -11.09
N ILE A 37 -2.53 -9.15 -12.29
CA ILE A 37 -2.79 -10.51 -12.83
C ILE A 37 -2.16 -11.57 -11.92
N TYR A 38 -0.91 -11.37 -11.48
CA TYR A 38 -0.23 -12.25 -10.54
C TYR A 38 -1.01 -12.37 -9.22
N SER A 39 -1.55 -11.26 -8.71
CA SER A 39 -2.34 -11.26 -7.47
C SER A 39 -3.59 -12.12 -7.58
N ILE A 40 -4.33 -12.02 -8.70
CA ILE A 40 -5.53 -12.80 -8.97
C ILE A 40 -5.18 -14.29 -9.01
N PHE A 41 -4.09 -14.65 -9.70
CA PHE A 41 -3.60 -16.02 -9.74
C PHE A 41 -3.28 -16.56 -8.35
N LYS A 42 -2.58 -15.77 -7.51
CA LYS A 42 -2.25 -16.16 -6.14
C LYS A 42 -3.46 -16.29 -5.23
N PHE A 43 -4.46 -15.42 -5.37
CA PHE A 43 -5.72 -15.56 -4.63
C PHE A 43 -6.51 -16.79 -5.05
N TYR A 44 -6.55 -17.10 -6.34
CA TYR A 44 -7.16 -18.34 -6.84
C TYR A 44 -6.46 -19.57 -6.25
N GLU A 45 -5.13 -19.60 -6.27
CA GLU A 45 -4.32 -20.66 -5.67
C GLU A 45 -4.58 -20.79 -4.17
N ALA A 46 -4.64 -19.67 -3.44
CA ALA A 46 -4.93 -19.64 -2.01
C ALA A 46 -6.30 -20.23 -1.68
N LYS A 47 -7.32 -19.96 -2.51
CA LYS A 47 -8.67 -20.51 -2.40
C LYS A 47 -8.70 -22.00 -2.71
N LYS A 48 -8.06 -22.43 -3.82
CA LYS A 48 -7.98 -23.84 -4.23
C LYS A 48 -7.29 -24.70 -3.18
N ARG A 49 -6.12 -24.28 -2.68
CA ARG A 49 -5.41 -24.95 -1.59
C ARG A 49 -6.18 -24.91 -0.27
N GLY A 50 -6.88 -23.80 -0.02
CA GLY A 50 -7.70 -23.61 1.17
C GLY A 50 -8.87 -24.60 1.28
N LYS A 51 -9.43 -25.07 0.16
CA LYS A 51 -10.52 -26.08 0.14
C LYS A 51 -10.06 -27.49 0.54
N LYS A 52 -8.77 -27.81 0.38
CA LYS A 52 -8.20 -29.13 0.69
C LYS A 52 -7.66 -29.23 2.13
N MET A 53 -7.84 -28.20 2.95
CA MET A 53 -7.28 -28.11 4.30
C MET A 53 -8.32 -28.46 5.37
N THR A 54 -7.85 -29.02 6.49
CA THR A 54 -8.67 -29.23 7.69
C THR A 54 -9.08 -27.91 8.35
N GLU A 55 -10.19 -27.90 9.08
CA GLU A 55 -10.73 -26.69 9.72
C GLU A 55 -9.78 -26.11 10.80
N GLU A 56 -9.04 -26.97 11.52
CA GLU A 56 -8.01 -26.53 12.48
C GLU A 56 -6.89 -25.74 11.80
N THR A 57 -6.37 -26.26 10.69
CA THR A 57 -5.33 -25.61 9.88
C THR A 57 -5.84 -24.28 9.33
N LYS A 58 -7.10 -24.24 8.89
CA LYS A 58 -7.74 -23.02 8.36
C LYS A 58 -7.89 -21.95 9.43
N LYS A 59 -8.25 -22.31 10.68
CA LYS A 59 -8.33 -21.39 11.81
C LYS A 59 -6.96 -20.80 12.17
N ARG A 60 -5.91 -21.64 12.21
CA ARG A 60 -4.52 -21.19 12.41
C ARG A 60 -4.05 -20.24 11.32
N ASN A 61 -4.31 -20.58 10.05
CA ASN A 61 -3.91 -19.76 8.92
C ASN A 61 -4.65 -18.41 8.87
N LYS A 62 -5.94 -18.39 9.24
CA LYS A 62 -6.70 -17.14 9.36
C LYS A 62 -6.11 -16.23 10.44
N ARG A 63 -5.66 -16.78 11.57
CA ARG A 63 -4.96 -16.03 12.62
C ARG A 63 -3.66 -15.40 12.10
N THR A 64 -2.88 -16.13 11.29
CA THR A 64 -1.66 -15.59 10.69
C THR A 64 -1.95 -14.43 9.75
N ILE A 65 -2.95 -14.57 8.87
CA ILE A 65 -3.37 -13.48 7.97
C ILE A 65 -3.82 -12.26 8.78
N PHE A 66 -4.61 -12.47 9.83
CA PHE A 66 -5.10 -11.37 10.67
C PHE A 66 -3.95 -10.60 11.34
N ARG A 67 -2.96 -11.30 11.89
CA ARG A 67 -1.76 -10.68 12.47
C ARG A 67 -0.95 -9.88 11.44
N PHE A 68 -0.85 -10.39 10.22
CA PHE A 68 -0.19 -9.68 9.13
C PHE A 68 -0.92 -8.37 8.78
N VAL A 69 -2.26 -8.41 8.66
CA VAL A 69 -3.07 -7.21 8.39
C VAL A 69 -2.94 -6.19 9.52
N GLN A 70 -3.01 -6.64 10.78
CA GLN A 70 -2.80 -5.75 11.93
C GLN A 70 -1.42 -5.07 11.89
N GLY A 71 -0.36 -5.83 11.61
CA GLY A 71 0.99 -5.28 11.46
C GLY A 71 1.09 -4.26 10.32
N SER A 72 0.46 -4.54 9.17
CA SER A 72 0.42 -3.63 8.02
C SER A 72 -0.29 -2.30 8.33
N VAL A 73 -1.42 -2.36 9.04
CA VAL A 73 -2.18 -1.16 9.45
C VAL A 73 -1.35 -0.30 10.41
N ILE A 74 -0.79 -0.92 11.46
CA ILE A 74 0.04 -0.19 12.44
C ILE A 74 1.28 0.40 11.75
N GLY A 75 1.95 -0.38 10.90
CA GLY A 75 3.12 0.09 10.15
C GLY A 75 2.80 1.27 9.24
N SER A 76 1.64 1.24 8.56
CA SER A 76 1.17 2.35 7.72
C SER A 76 0.93 3.62 8.53
N ILE A 77 0.26 3.52 9.70
CA ILE A 77 0.01 4.67 10.57
C ILE A 77 1.32 5.30 11.05
N VAL A 78 2.25 4.48 11.54
CA VAL A 78 3.57 4.96 12.01
C VAL A 78 4.33 5.65 10.88
N THR A 79 4.30 5.07 9.67
CA THR A 79 4.96 5.64 8.49
C THR A 79 4.38 7.01 8.14
N ILE A 80 3.04 7.15 8.13
CA ILE A 80 2.37 8.43 7.84
C ILE A 80 2.77 9.49 8.87
N ILE A 81 2.77 9.17 10.16
CA ILE A 81 3.12 10.11 11.22
C ILE A 81 4.56 10.61 11.06
N ILE A 82 5.50 9.68 10.84
CA ILE A 82 6.92 10.04 10.65
C ILE A 82 7.09 10.89 9.40
N PHE A 83 6.49 10.46 8.28
CA PHE A 83 6.60 11.18 7.01
C PHE A 83 6.04 12.59 7.13
N TYR A 84 4.84 12.75 7.70
CA TYR A 84 4.25 14.06 7.95
C TYR A 84 5.14 14.93 8.84
N SER A 85 5.70 14.37 9.91
CA SER A 85 6.59 15.11 10.83
C SER A 85 7.88 15.60 10.16
N LEU A 86 8.39 14.84 9.18
CA LEU A 86 9.55 15.23 8.38
C LEU A 86 9.18 16.29 7.33
N THR A 87 8.13 16.05 6.56
CA THR A 87 7.71 16.94 5.46
C THR A 87 7.17 18.28 5.97
N TYR A 88 6.47 18.30 7.11
CA TYR A 88 5.92 19.53 7.69
C TYR A 88 7.02 20.58 7.96
N LYS A 89 8.17 20.14 8.50
CA LYS A 89 9.31 21.04 8.77
C LYS A 89 9.95 21.58 7.49
N GLU A 90 9.94 20.80 6.42
CA GLU A 90 10.45 21.25 5.12
C GLU A 90 9.46 22.20 4.44
N HIS A 91 8.16 21.90 4.51
CA HIS A 91 7.10 22.73 3.95
C HIS A 91 7.10 24.14 4.56
N GLU A 92 7.27 24.23 5.88
CA GLU A 92 7.28 25.53 6.57
C GLU A 92 8.55 26.34 6.25
N LYS A 93 9.70 25.67 6.08
CA LYS A 93 10.92 26.34 5.58
C LYS A 93 10.77 26.84 4.15
N MET A 94 10.08 26.09 3.30
CA MET A 94 9.79 26.51 1.92
C MET A 94 8.89 27.76 1.89
N HIS A 95 7.83 27.81 2.70
CA HIS A 95 7.00 29.02 2.82
C HIS A 95 7.82 30.25 3.26
N GLN A 96 8.65 30.11 4.28
CA GLN A 96 9.49 31.22 4.76
C GLN A 96 10.49 31.71 3.69
N LEU A 97 10.97 30.83 2.82
CA LEU A 97 11.85 31.20 1.70
C LEU A 97 11.08 31.88 0.56
N LEU A 98 9.85 31.43 0.26
CA LEU A 98 9.00 32.03 -0.77
C LEU A 98 8.53 33.44 -0.37
N GLU A 99 8.11 33.61 0.89
CA GLU A 99 7.71 34.91 1.45
C GLU A 99 8.87 35.92 1.42
N LYS A 100 10.08 35.49 1.81
CA LYS A 100 11.29 36.32 1.72
C LYS A 100 11.67 36.73 0.30
N ASN A 101 11.33 35.91 -0.70
CA ASN A 101 11.57 36.20 -2.11
C ASN A 101 10.41 36.97 -2.78
N GLY A 102 9.41 37.41 -2.01
CA GLY A 102 8.33 38.29 -2.48
C GLY A 102 7.29 37.61 -3.37
N ILE A 103 7.23 36.27 -3.37
CA ILE A 103 6.19 35.51 -4.07
C ILE A 103 5.08 35.24 -3.05
N GLU A 104 4.13 36.17 -2.93
CA GLU A 104 2.90 35.95 -2.15
C GLU A 104 2.15 34.75 -2.75
N GLU A 105 1.87 33.75 -1.91
CA GLU A 105 1.14 32.57 -2.35
C GLU A 105 -0.29 32.93 -2.74
N HIS A 106 -0.65 32.64 -3.99
CA HIS A 106 -2.04 32.51 -4.39
C HIS A 106 -2.65 31.28 -3.68
N ASN A 107 -3.31 31.57 -2.57
CA ASN A 107 -4.39 30.85 -1.91
C ASN A 107 -4.88 29.59 -2.66
N HIS A 108 -4.41 28.41 -2.24
CA HIS A 108 -5.07 27.15 -2.57
C HIS A 108 -5.97 26.74 -1.40
N ASN A 109 -7.26 27.07 -1.52
CA ASN A 109 -8.33 26.48 -0.72
C ASN A 109 -8.19 24.96 -0.72
N ILE A 110 -7.92 24.40 0.46
CA ILE A 110 -8.06 22.98 0.74
C ILE A 110 -9.54 22.74 1.05
N MET A 111 -10.26 22.10 0.12
CA MET A 111 -11.45 21.30 0.41
C MET A 111 -11.38 19.99 -0.37
#